data_AF-A0A933K170-F1
#
_entry.id   AF-A0A933K170-F1
#
_cell.length_a   1.000
_cell.length_b   1.000
_cell.length_c   1.000
_cell.angle_alpha   90.00
_cell.angle_beta   90.00
_cell.angle_gamma   90.00
#
_symmetry.space_group_name_H-M   'P 1'
#
loop_
_entity.id
_entity.type
_entity.pdbx_description
1 polymer ?
#
loop_
_entity_poly.entity_id
_entity_poly.type
_entity_poly.pdbx_seq_one_letter_code
_entity_poly.pdbx_strand_id
1 'polypeptide(L)'
;MERAHDELKNDLAAGVMPFGRFQANAAWFRFNVLTFKVLSAMKLLALPKRMELWRPATIRFRLLNLAGRIIHSGRTLTLRLPWIRDLFDVYR
;
A
#
# COMPACT_ATOMS: atom_id res chain seq x y z
N MET A 1 -13.40 -2.59 12.41
CA MET A 1 -12.67 -3.87 12.52
C MET A 1 -12.97 -4.77 11.31
N GLU A 2 -14.22 -4.92 10.89
CA GLU A 2 -14.63 -5.81 9.78
C GLU A 2 -13.95 -5.51 8.43
N ARG A 3 -13.90 -4.25 8.01
CA ARG A 3 -13.23 -3.86 6.75
C ARG A 3 -11.74 -4.20 6.71
N ALA A 4 -11.03 -4.10 7.85
CA ALA A 4 -9.60 -4.41 7.90
C ALA A 4 -9.35 -5.92 7.74
N HIS A 5 -10.23 -6.77 8.28
CA HIS A 5 -10.17 -8.21 8.07
C HIS A 5 -10.52 -8.61 6.64
N ASP A 6 -11.50 -7.94 6.02
CA ASP A 6 -11.85 -8.14 4.62
C ASP A 6 -10.68 -7.77 3.69
N GLU A 7 -10.07 -6.61 3.90
CA GLU A 7 -8.90 -6.15 3.13
C GLU A 7 -7.70 -7.10 3.33
N LEU A 8 -7.43 -7.55 4.56
CA LEU A 8 -6.31 -8.45 4.80
C LEU A 8 -6.51 -9.81 4.10
N LYS A 9 -7.72 -10.37 4.13
CA LYS A 9 -8.03 -11.67 3.54
C LYS A 9 -8.11 -11.62 2.01
N ASN A 10 -8.85 -10.66 1.47
CA ASN A 10 -9.19 -10.60 0.04
C ASN A 10 -8.19 -9.80 -0.79
N ASP A 11 -7.65 -8.72 -0.24
CA ASP A 11 -6.76 -7.80 -0.95
C ASP A 11 -5.27 -8.13 -0.74
N LEU A 12 -4.91 -8.68 0.44
CA LEU A 12 -3.53 -9.10 0.77
C LEU A 12 -3.33 -10.62 0.79
N ALA A 13 -4.28 -11.43 0.32
CA ALA A 13 -4.14 -12.89 0.25
C ALA A 13 -3.74 -13.56 1.59
N ALA A 14 -4.02 -12.94 2.74
CA ALA A 14 -3.74 -13.53 4.04
C ALA A 14 -4.64 -14.72 4.36
N GLY A 15 -5.73 -14.90 3.59
CA GLY A 15 -6.58 -16.09 3.64
C GLY A 15 -6.01 -17.29 2.87
N VAL A 16 -4.95 -17.10 2.07
CA VAL A 16 -4.28 -18.17 1.33
C VAL A 16 -3.04 -18.61 2.09
N MET A 17 -2.84 -19.92 2.16
CA MET A 17 -1.73 -20.54 2.86
C MET A 17 -0.88 -21.31 1.85
N PRO A 18 0.08 -20.65 1.16
CA PRO A 18 0.72 -21.22 -0.02
C PRO A 18 1.79 -22.26 0.30
N PHE A 19 2.21 -22.41 1.56
CA PHE A 19 3.30 -23.31 1.93
C PHE A 19 2.79 -24.57 2.64
N GLY A 20 3.49 -25.70 2.49
CA GLY A 20 3.18 -26.94 3.22
C GLY A 20 3.63 -26.96 4.69
N ARG A 21 4.35 -25.93 5.15
CA ARG A 21 4.91 -25.86 6.51
C ARG A 21 4.23 -24.77 7.34
N PHE A 22 3.79 -25.11 8.54
CA PHE A 22 3.06 -24.19 9.43
C PHE A 22 3.86 -22.90 9.73
N GLN A 23 5.16 -23.03 9.99
CA GLN A 23 6.02 -21.89 10.32
C GLN A 23 6.20 -20.93 9.13
N ALA A 24 6.28 -21.45 7.91
CA ALA A 24 6.35 -20.63 6.70
C ALA A 24 5.06 -19.83 6.48
N ASN A 25 3.92 -20.44 6.80
CA ASN A 25 2.62 -19.78 6.72
C ASN A 25 2.40 -18.75 7.83
N ALA A 26 2.96 -18.96 9.02
CA ALA A 26 2.99 -17.94 10.07
C ALA A 26 3.80 -16.71 9.60
N ALA A 27 4.94 -16.92 8.93
CA ALA A 27 5.71 -15.83 8.33
C ALA A 27 4.94 -15.12 7.21
N TRP A 28 4.26 -15.88 6.33
CA TRP A 28 3.36 -15.33 5.30
C TRP A 28 2.29 -14.41 5.90
N PHE A 29 1.59 -14.87 6.93
CA PHE A 29 0.57 -14.07 7.60
C PHE A 29 1.16 -12.78 8.21
N ARG A 30 2.35 -12.86 8.83
CA ARG A 30 3.05 -11.68 9.35
C ARG A 30 3.41 -10.68 8.27
N PHE A 31 3.87 -11.12 7.10
CA PHE A 31 4.14 -10.24 5.96
C PHE A 31 2.87 -9.52 5.48
N ASN A 32 1.74 -10.22 5.46
CA ASN A 32 0.47 -9.61 5.09
C ASN A 32 0.02 -8.54 6.10
N VAL A 33 0.14 -8.81 7.41
CA VAL A 33 -0.16 -7.81 8.45
C VAL A 33 0.76 -6.61 8.35
N LEU A 34 2.06 -6.82 8.14
CA LEU A 34 3.03 -5.73 7.98
C LEU A 34 2.70 -4.88 6.76
N THR A 35 2.43 -5.51 5.62
CA THR A 35 2.06 -4.82 4.38
C THR A 35 0.78 -4.01 4.56
N PHE A 36 -0.22 -4.54 5.25
CA PHE A 36 -1.44 -3.80 5.58
C PHE A 36 -1.11 -2.54 6.39
N LYS A 37 -0.29 -2.64 7.44
CA LYS A 37 0.11 -1.47 8.24
C LYS A 37 0.89 -0.43 7.42
N VAL A 38 1.82 -0.86 6.58
CA VAL A 38 2.58 0.02 5.70
C VAL A 38 1.66 0.74 4.72
N LEU A 39 0.70 0.03 4.12
CA LEU A 39 -0.29 0.63 3.22
C LEU A 39 -1.22 1.60 3.94
N SER A 40 -1.65 1.30 5.16
CA SER A 40 -2.44 2.23 5.99
C SER A 40 -1.65 3.50 6.33
N ALA A 41 -0.37 3.36 6.68
CA ALA A 41 0.50 4.51 6.94
C ALA A 41 0.72 5.34 5.67
N MET A 42 0.91 4.69 4.51
CA MET A 42 1.03 5.36 3.21
C MET A 42 -0.23 6.14 2.86
N LYS A 43 -1.43 5.58 3.11
CA LYS A 43 -2.70 6.28 2.91
C LYS A 43 -2.78 7.57 3.75
N LEU A 44 -2.32 7.52 4.99
CA LEU A 44 -2.35 8.67 5.90
C LEU A 44 -1.31 9.74 5.54
N LEU A 45 -0.11 9.33 5.14
CA LEU A 45 1.03 10.23 4.98
C LEU A 45 1.21 10.75 3.54
N ALA A 46 0.84 9.96 2.53
CA ALA A 46 1.18 10.24 1.15
C ALA A 46 -0.03 10.40 0.23
N LEU A 47 -1.25 10.09 0.66
CA LEU A 47 -2.43 10.19 -0.22
C LEU A 47 -3.35 11.34 0.21
N PRO A 48 -3.81 12.18 -0.73
CA PRO A 48 -4.82 13.19 -0.42
C PRO A 48 -6.14 12.53 0.02
N LYS A 49 -6.91 13.21 0.89
CA LYS A 49 -8.18 12.70 1.50
C LYS A 49 -9.14 11.99 0.53
N ARG A 50 -9.17 12.41 -0.75
CA ARG A 50 -10.02 11.80 -1.79
C ARG A 50 -9.65 10.34 -2.10
N MET A 51 -8.45 9.90 -1.75
CA MET A 51 -7.92 8.56 -2.04
C MET A 51 -7.82 7.68 -0.78
N GLU A 52 -8.24 8.17 0.38
CA GLU A 52 -8.24 7.44 1.66
C GLU A 52 -9.10 6.16 1.60
N LEU A 53 -10.19 6.20 0.82
CA LEU A 53 -11.15 5.10 0.63
C LEU A 53 -10.68 4.04 -0.37
N TRP A 54 -9.50 4.18 -0.98
CA TRP A 54 -9.05 3.22 -1.99
C TRP A 54 -8.64 1.90 -1.36
N ARG A 55 -9.13 0.78 -1.90
CA ARG A 55 -8.70 -0.56 -1.50
C ARG A 55 -7.21 -0.81 -1.89
N PRO A 56 -6.48 -1.66 -1.16
CA PRO A 56 -5.08 -1.99 -1.45
C PRO A 56 -4.83 -2.43 -2.90
N ALA A 57 -5.70 -3.24 -3.50
CA ALA A 57 -5.58 -3.66 -4.90
C ALA A 57 -5.71 -2.48 -5.85
N THR A 58 -6.63 -1.55 -5.59
CA THR A 58 -6.77 -0.32 -6.37
C THR A 58 -5.52 0.54 -6.28
N ILE A 59 -4.93 0.67 -5.09
CA ILE A 59 -3.66 1.37 -4.89
C ILE A 59 -2.55 0.67 -5.68
N ARG A 60 -2.44 -0.66 -5.58
CA ARG A 60 -1.45 -1.43 -6.33
C ARG A 60 -1.55 -1.18 -7.82
N PHE A 61 -2.74 -1.26 -8.41
CA PHE A 61 -2.92 -1.08 -9.85
C PHE A 61 -2.80 0.37 -10.32
N ARG A 62 -3.34 1.33 -9.57
CA ARG A 62 -3.39 2.75 -10.01
C ARG A 62 -2.18 3.56 -9.61
N LEU A 63 -1.47 3.15 -8.56
CA LEU A 63 -0.33 3.87 -8.01
C LEU A 63 0.98 3.12 -8.21
N LEU A 64 1.04 1.83 -7.83
CA LEU A 64 2.30 1.07 -7.85
C LEU A 64 2.64 0.49 -9.23
N ASN A 65 1.64 0.05 -9.99
CA ASN A 65 1.83 -0.49 -11.34
C ASN A 65 1.87 0.60 -12.42
N LEU A 66 1.65 1.86 -12.07
CA LEU A 66 1.76 2.95 -13.02
C LEU A 66 3.22 3.37 -13.18
N ALA A 67 3.66 3.57 -14.42
CA ALA A 67 4.94 4.21 -14.70
C ALA A 67 4.89 5.69 -14.25
N GLY A 68 5.31 5.94 -13.01
CA GLY A 68 5.53 7.27 -12.45
C GLY A 68 7.01 7.63 -12.44
N ARG A 69 7.33 8.91 -12.55
CA ARG A 69 8.70 9.39 -12.38
C ARG A 69 8.94 9.69 -10.91
N ILE A 70 9.87 8.97 -10.30
CA ILE A 70 10.39 9.29 -8.97
C ILE A 70 11.48 10.35 -9.14
N ILE A 71 11.30 11.49 -8.50
CA ILE A 71 12.25 12.60 -8.50
C ILE A 71 12.79 12.73 -7.08
N HIS A 72 14.11 12.62 -6.94
CA HIS A 72 14.80 12.92 -5.71
C HIS A 72 15.28 14.37 -5.78
N SER A 73 14.82 15.22 -4.87
CA SER A 73 15.29 16.60 -4.75
C SER A 73 15.62 16.91 -3.29
N GLY A 74 16.91 17.11 -3.00
CA GLY A 74 17.38 17.33 -1.62
C GLY A 74 17.00 16.18 -0.68
N ARG A 75 16.19 16.48 0.34
CA ARG A 75 15.66 15.51 1.32
C ARG A 75 14.22 15.07 1.02
N THR A 76 13.72 15.38 -0.18
CA THR A 76 12.33 15.13 -0.56
C THR A 76 12.28 14.13 -1.72
N LEU A 77 11.39 13.14 -1.57
CA LEU A 77 11.06 12.18 -2.61
C LEU A 77 9.72 12.58 -3.22
N THR A 78 9.69 12.91 -4.52
CA THR A 78 8.46 13.30 -5.21
C THR A 78 8.13 12.29 -6.29
N LEU A 79 6.97 11.62 -6.16
CA LEU A 79 6.40 10.79 -7.22
C LEU A 79 5.49 11.65 -8.11
N ARG A 80 5.89 11.79 -9.37
CA ARG A 80 5.06 12.40 -10.41
C ARG A 80 4.35 11.32 -11.20
N LEU A 81 3.02 11.39 -11.21
CA LEU A 81 2.17 10.51 -12.00
C LEU A 81 1.54 11.33 -13.14
N PRO A 82 1.25 10.72 -14.30
CA PRO A 82 0.71 11.42 -15.46
C PRO A 82 -0.56 12.25 -15.16
N TRP A 83 -1.38 11.82 -14.20
CA TRP A 83 -2.63 12.49 -13.80
C TRP A 83 -2.63 13.03 -12.37
N ILE A 84 -1.55 12.83 -11.60
CA ILE A 84 -1.37 13.38 -10.24
C ILE A 84 -0.01 14.05 -10.21
N ARG A 85 -0.03 15.39 -10.25
CA ARG A 85 1.20 16.20 -10.41
C ARG A 85 2.09 16.15 -9.18
N ASP A 86 1.52 16.08 -7.96
CA ASP A 86 2.28 16.10 -6.72
C ASP A 86 1.60 15.22 -5.66
N LEU A 87 2.19 14.03 -5.39
CA LEU A 87 1.71 13.12 -4.35
C LEU A 87 2.39 13.36 -2.98
N PHE A 88 3.51 14.08 -2.94
CA PHE A 88 4.41 14.14 -1.77
C PHE A 88 4.57 15.54 -1.14
N ASP A 89 3.60 16.44 -1.29
CA ASP A 89 3.59 17.73 -0.58
C ASP A 89 3.05 17.61 0.86
N VAL A 90 3.59 16.67 1.64
CA VAL A 90 3.14 16.40 3.04
C VAL A 90 4.34 16.27 3.99
N TYR A 91 5.40 17.02 3.72
CA TYR A 91 6.48 17.23 4.69
C TYR A 91 7.02 18.66 4.54
N ARG A 92 6.15 19.63 4.89
CA ARG A 92 6.58 20.96 5.31
C ARG A 92 6.40 21.06 6.81
#